data_AF-A0A9D2L8K3-F1
#
_entry.id   AF-A0A9D2L8K3-F1
#
_cell.length_a   1.000
_cell.length_b   1.000
_cell.length_c   1.000
_cell.angle_alpha   90.00
_cell.angle_beta   90.00
_cell.angle_gamma   90.00
#
_symmetry.space_group_name_H-M   'P 1'
#
loop_
_entity.id
_entity.type
_entity.pdbx_description
1 polymer ?
#
loop_
_entity_poly.entity_id
_entity_poly.type
_entity_poly.pdbx_seq_one_letter_code
_entity_poly.pdbx_strand_id
1 'polypeptide(L)'
;MPKLKPSDQEERNRIVRACIAGNQERQGIDDAGLAKCLGVVPDTVRNKKKRPETFTLRELQIVSRALKFSPVQAASVVLGRDLTTSEIRDFVLGR
;
A
#
# COMPACT_ATOMS: atom_id res chain seq x y z
N MET A 1 1.68 -15.83 25.41
CA MET A 1 0.46 -16.05 24.58
C MET A 1 0.89 -16.64 23.24
N PRO A 2 0.31 -17.76 22.79
CA PRO A 2 0.57 -18.25 21.45
C PRO A 2 0.14 -17.18 20.43
N LYS A 3 1.01 -16.86 19.48
CA LYS A 3 0.73 -15.88 18.43
C LYS A 3 -0.33 -16.48 17.50
N LEU A 4 -1.57 -16.02 17.61
CA LEU A 4 -2.62 -16.36 16.66
C LEU A 4 -2.15 -15.98 15.26
N LYS A 5 -2.41 -16.87 14.29
CA LYS A 5 -2.17 -16.55 12.88
C LYS A 5 -2.98 -15.29 12.54
N PRO A 6 -2.38 -14.29 11.88
CA PRO A 6 -3.14 -13.12 11.42
C PRO A 6 -4.31 -13.58 10.54
N SER A 7 -5.40 -12.81 10.56
CA SER A 7 -6.47 -13.02 9.57
C SER A 7 -5.98 -12.68 8.17
N ASP A 8 -6.59 -13.27 7.15
CA ASP A 8 -6.27 -12.98 5.75
C ASP A 8 -6.37 -11.47 5.46
N GLN A 9 -7.36 -10.78 6.07
CA GLN A 9 -7.49 -9.33 5.93
C GLN A 9 -6.33 -8.56 6.57
N GLU A 10 -5.82 -9.01 7.71
CA GLU A 10 -4.66 -8.38 8.34
C GLU A 10 -3.38 -8.61 7.52
N GLU A 11 -3.23 -9.79 6.88
CA GLU A 11 -2.14 -10.03 5.94
C GLU A 11 -2.18 -9.06 4.75
N ARG A 12 -3.36 -8.87 4.14
CA ARG A 12 -3.58 -7.87 3.08
C ARG A 12 -3.25 -6.45 3.57
N ASN A 13 -3.71 -6.09 4.77
CA ASN A 13 -3.47 -4.77 5.36
C ASN A 13 -1.98 -4.51 5.63
N ARG A 14 -1.18 -5.53 5.93
CA ARG A 14 0.28 -5.39 6.10
C ARG A 14 0.98 -5.02 4.81
N ILE A 15 0.56 -5.58 3.68
CA ILE A 15 1.14 -5.25 2.36
C ILE A 15 0.89 -3.79 2.04
N VAL A 16 -0.35 -3.31 2.18
CA VAL A 16 -0.69 -1.91 1.93
C VAL A 16 0.13 -0.98 2.82
N ARG A 17 0.25 -1.29 4.13
CA ARG A 17 1.08 -0.51 5.07
C ARG A 17 2.56 -0.52 4.68
N ALA A 18 3.11 -1.67 4.29
CA ALA A 18 4.50 -1.78 3.89
C ALA A 18 4.80 -0.97 2.64
N CYS A 19 3.92 -1.04 1.62
CA CYS A 19 4.04 -0.23 0.40
C CYS A 19 3.96 1.27 0.70
N ILE A 20 3.03 1.71 1.56
CA ILE A 20 2.90 3.13 1.92
C ILE A 20 4.12 3.58 2.73
N ALA A 21 4.45 2.92 3.84
CA ALA A 21 5.52 3.36 4.73
C ALA A 21 6.89 3.36 4.03
N GLY A 22 7.20 2.30 3.28
CA GLY A 22 8.47 2.20 2.57
C GLY A 22 8.62 3.25 1.47
N ASN A 23 7.53 3.67 0.82
CA ASN A 23 7.61 4.70 -0.20
C ASN A 23 7.49 6.12 0.37
N GLN A 24 6.81 6.33 1.49
CA GLN A 24 6.87 7.59 2.24
C GLN A 24 8.31 7.95 2.59
N GLU A 25 9.06 6.99 3.13
CA GLU A 25 10.49 7.15 3.45
C GLU A 25 11.31 7.52 2.19
N ARG A 26 11.14 6.75 1.10
CA ARG A 26 11.89 6.99 -0.15
C ARG A 26 11.59 8.33 -0.81
N GLN A 27 10.35 8.81 -0.71
CA GLN A 27 9.94 10.07 -1.35
C GLN A 27 10.04 11.27 -0.40
N GLY A 28 10.37 11.08 0.88
CA GLY A 28 10.36 12.15 1.88
C GLY A 28 8.96 12.74 2.12
N ILE A 29 7.90 11.94 1.94
CA ILE A 29 6.50 12.37 2.09
C ILE A 29 5.96 11.84 3.42
N ASP A 30 5.77 12.74 4.37
CA ASP A 30 5.16 12.41 5.66
C ASP A 30 3.62 12.31 5.57
N ASP A 31 2.97 12.04 6.71
CA ASP A 31 1.50 11.94 6.75
C ASP A 31 0.82 13.28 6.42
N ALA A 32 1.46 14.42 6.70
CA ALA A 32 0.92 15.74 6.36
C ALA A 32 1.00 16.02 4.85
N GLY A 33 2.08 15.63 4.19
CA GLY A 33 2.22 15.67 2.74
C GLY A 33 1.19 14.77 2.06
N LEU A 34 1.00 13.54 2.55
CA LEU A 34 0.01 12.62 2.00
C LEU A 34 -1.43 13.15 2.20
N ALA A 35 -1.69 13.80 3.33
CA ALA A 35 -2.98 14.42 3.61
C ALA A 35 -3.31 15.54 2.60
N LYS A 36 -2.31 16.36 2.23
CA LYS A 36 -2.46 17.37 1.16
C LYS A 36 -2.81 16.74 -0.19
N CYS A 37 -2.16 15.63 -0.55
CA CYS A 37 -2.48 14.92 -1.80
C CYS A 37 -3.93 14.39 -1.81
N LEU A 38 -4.42 13.95 -0.65
CA LEU A 38 -5.75 13.37 -0.49
C LEU A 38 -6.84 14.41 -0.25
N GLY A 39 -6.50 15.66 0.08
CA GLY A 39 -7.46 16.70 0.45
C GLY A 39 -8.15 16.43 1.79
N VAL A 40 -7.43 15.81 2.74
CA VAL A 40 -7.95 15.44 4.07
C VAL A 40 -7.03 15.95 5.17
N VAL A 41 -7.42 15.76 6.43
CA VAL A 41 -6.54 16.07 7.59
C VAL A 41 -5.56 14.92 7.88
N PRO A 42 -4.38 15.19 8.47
CA PRO A 42 -3.37 14.15 8.74
C PRO A 42 -3.87 13.00 9.61
N ASP A 43 -4.80 13.26 10.53
CA ASP A 43 -5.37 12.20 11.37
C ASP A 43 -6.19 11.19 10.56
N THR A 44 -6.89 11.65 9.50
CA THR A 44 -7.58 10.76 8.56
C THR A 44 -6.60 9.82 7.86
N VAL A 45 -5.43 10.31 7.46
CA VAL A 45 -4.37 9.47 6.86
C VAL A 45 -3.87 8.43 7.86
N ARG A 46 -3.62 8.84 9.11
CA ARG A 46 -3.19 7.93 10.18
C ARG A 46 -4.23 6.84 10.45
N ASN A 47 -5.50 7.20 10.49
CA ASN A 47 -6.60 6.25 10.71
C ASN A 47 -6.76 5.27 9.53
N LYS A 48 -6.65 5.75 8.29
CA LYS A 48 -6.64 4.90 7.09
C LYS A 48 -5.40 4.00 7.04
N LYS A 49 -4.22 4.45 7.47
CA LYS A 49 -3.03 3.59 7.58
C LYS A 49 -3.18 2.51 8.65
N LYS A 50 -3.87 2.78 9.75
CA LYS A 50 -4.23 1.76 10.77
C LYS A 50 -5.22 0.73 10.22
N ARG A 51 -6.11 1.17 9.33
CA ARG A 51 -7.17 0.36 8.72
C ARG A 51 -7.20 0.51 7.19
N PRO A 52 -6.22 -0.07 6.48
CA PRO A 52 -6.04 0.15 5.05
C PRO A 52 -7.24 -0.22 4.19
N GLU A 53 -8.11 -1.11 4.67
CA GLU A 53 -9.37 -1.47 4.02
C GLU A 53 -10.35 -0.30 3.88
N THR A 54 -10.13 0.80 4.61
CA THR A 54 -10.95 2.02 4.55
C THR A 54 -10.47 3.03 3.52
N PHE A 55 -9.35 2.77 2.83
CA PHE A 55 -9.01 3.53 1.64
C PHE A 55 -9.98 3.17 0.50
N THR A 56 -10.57 4.19 -0.10
CA THR A 56 -11.28 4.02 -1.37
C THR A 56 -10.28 3.76 -2.49
N LEU A 57 -10.74 3.15 -3.59
CA LEU A 57 -9.92 2.93 -4.77
C LEU A 57 -9.29 4.24 -5.29
N ARG A 58 -10.07 5.32 -5.31
CA ARG A 58 -9.60 6.65 -5.74
C ARG A 58 -8.45 7.15 -4.86
N GLU A 59 -8.58 7.02 -3.54
CA GLU A 59 -7.52 7.43 -2.61
C GLU A 59 -6.26 6.58 -2.80
N LEU A 60 -6.39 5.25 -2.98
CA LEU A 60 -5.23 4.40 -3.28
C LEU A 60 -4.52 4.79 -4.57
N GLN A 61 -5.26 5.19 -5.62
CA GLN A 61 -4.67 5.69 -6.86
C GLN A 61 -3.93 7.02 -6.68
N ILE A 62 -4.43 7.91 -5.81
CA ILE A 62 -3.74 9.15 -5.45
C ILE A 62 -2.47 8.85 -4.68
N VAL A 63 -2.57 8.00 -3.64
CA VAL A 63 -1.43 7.58 -2.81
C VAL A 63 -0.37 6.88 -3.67
N SER A 64 -0.75 5.96 -4.56
CA SER A 64 0.19 5.23 -5.40
C SER A 64 0.97 6.15 -6.35
N ARG A 65 0.32 7.19 -6.89
CA ARG A 65 0.98 8.21 -7.71
C ARG A 65 1.90 9.10 -6.88
N ALA A 66 1.43 9.62 -5.75
CA ALA A 66 2.20 10.49 -4.88
C ALA A 66 3.47 9.79 -4.35
N LEU A 67 3.33 8.52 -3.95
CA LEU A 67 4.41 7.70 -3.42
C LEU A 67 5.18 6.91 -4.49
N LYS A 68 4.86 7.10 -5.78
CA LYS A 68 5.52 6.46 -6.92
C LYS A 68 5.63 4.93 -6.78
N PHE A 69 4.52 4.27 -6.49
CA PHE A 69 4.48 2.81 -6.41
C PHE A 69 4.98 2.21 -7.73
N SER A 70 5.83 1.18 -7.63
CA SER A 70 6.16 0.37 -8.80
C SER A 70 4.93 -0.40 -9.30
N PRO A 71 4.89 -0.83 -10.57
CA PRO A 71 3.81 -1.68 -11.07
C PRO A 71 3.59 -2.93 -10.20
N VAL A 72 4.68 -3.54 -9.70
CA VAL A 72 4.65 -4.69 -8.78
C VAL A 72 3.95 -4.32 -7.47
N GLN A 73 4.31 -3.19 -6.85
CA GLN A 73 3.67 -2.75 -5.60
C GLN A 73 2.18 -2.44 -5.80
N ALA A 74 1.83 -1.78 -6.90
CA ALA A 74 0.44 -1.49 -7.23
C ALA A 74 -0.37 -2.77 -7.42
N ALA A 75 0.19 -3.76 -8.14
CA ALA A 75 -0.43 -5.07 -8.30
C ALA A 75 -0.59 -5.79 -6.94
N SER A 76 0.46 -5.79 -6.09
CA SER A 76 0.39 -6.42 -4.77
C SER A 76 -0.71 -5.82 -3.89
N VAL A 77 -0.90 -4.50 -3.93
CA VAL A 77 -1.96 -3.80 -3.18
C VAL A 77 -3.36 -4.21 -3.65
N VAL A 78 -3.56 -4.34 -4.96
CA VAL A 78 -4.86 -4.75 -5.53
C VAL A 78 -5.14 -6.23 -5.28
N LEU A 79 -4.14 -7.09 -5.46
CA LEU A 79 -4.25 -8.53 -5.24
C LEU A 79 -4.34 -8.89 -3.76
N GLY A 80 -3.84 -8.04 -2.87
CA GLY A 80 -3.77 -8.31 -1.43
C GLY A 80 -2.71 -9.37 -1.06
N ARG A 81 -1.77 -9.66 -1.97
CA ARG A 81 -0.63 -10.57 -1.76
C ARG A 81 0.55 -10.08 -2.59
N ASP A 82 1.75 -10.48 -2.22
CA ASP A 82 2.90 -10.24 -3.08
C ASP A 82 2.83 -11.05 -4.37
N LEU A 83 3.40 -10.49 -5.44
CA LEU A 83 3.64 -11.22 -6.67
C LEU A 83 4.75 -12.25 -6.45
N THR A 84 4.53 -13.44 -6.99
CA THR A 84 5.53 -14.51 -7.00
C THR A 84 6.65 -14.19 -7.97
N THR A 85 7.82 -14.78 -7.75
CA THR A 85 8.97 -14.61 -8.66
C THR A 85 8.67 -15.11 -10.08
N SER A 86 7.80 -16.10 -10.25
CA SER A 86 7.30 -16.52 -11.56
C SER A 86 6.46 -15.42 -12.22
N GLU A 87 5.46 -14.86 -11.53
CA GLU A 87 4.61 -13.79 -12.08
C GLU A 87 5.43 -12.55 -12.50
N ILE A 88 6.43 -12.17 -11.69
CA ILE A 88 7.31 -11.05 -12.01
C ILE A 88 8.18 -11.39 -13.24
N ARG A 89 8.70 -12.62 -13.31
CA ARG A 89 9.53 -13.07 -14.44
C ARG A 89 8.73 -13.09 -15.74
N ASP A 90 7.51 -13.62 -15.71
CA ASP A 90 6.65 -13.71 -16.89
C ASP A 90 6.31 -12.32 -17.42
N PHE A 91 6.00 -11.37 -16.51
CA PHE A 91 5.80 -9.96 -16.86
C PHE A 91 7.02 -9.31 -17.51
N VAL A 92 8.23 -9.55 -16.98
CA VAL A 92 9.47 -8.96 -17.51
C VAL A 92 9.89 -9.60 -18.83
N LEU A 93 9.69 -10.91 -18.98
CA LEU A 93 10.11 -11.67 -20.17
C LEU A 93 9.07 -11.71 -21.29
N GLY A 94 7.85 -11.21 -21.05
CA GLY A 94 6.78 -11.14 -22.05
C GLY A 94 6.29 -12.52 -22.53
N ARG A 95 6.34 -13.53 -21.64
CA ARG A 95 5.86 -14.89 -21.93
C ARG A 95 4.48 -15.13 -21.34
#